data_AF-A0A1G1HP15-F1
#
_entry.id   AF-A0A1G1HP15-F1
#
_cell.length_a   1.000
_cell.length_b   1.000
_cell.length_c   1.000
_cell.angle_alpha   90.00
_cell.angle_beta   90.00
_cell.angle_gamma   90.00
#
_symmetry.space_group_name_H-M   'P 1'
#
loop_
_entity.id
_entity.type
_entity.pdbx_description
1 polymer ?
#
loop_
_entity_poly.entity_id
_entity_poly.type
_entity_poly.pdbx_seq_one_letter_code
_entity_poly.pdbx_strand_id
1 'polypeptide(L)'
;MNKNIKNQIDELRTRQKVRCTKPWTSLEERSVSGDYKVCCFIKRAIGHIDKLSDRDIMELRNTTEVQDLRSSIKNDRFGNWCPFGCPILHLRNQLFESQEFWDYDPEEYNKFSDAFRENRARMISDILEGKIELNTYPVRLKLYPSDFCNIDCRMCDLEKTNVVEVGDTYF
;
A
#
# COMPACT_ATOMS: atom_id res chain seq x y z
N MET A 1 16.42 16.87 2.46
CA MET A 1 16.57 15.40 2.47
C MET A 1 17.99 15.01 2.90
N ASN A 2 18.14 14.11 3.89
CA ASN A 2 19.44 13.58 4.30
C ASN A 2 20.12 12.89 3.10
N LYS A 3 21.39 13.21 2.83
CA LYS A 3 22.18 12.64 1.72
C LYS A 3 22.17 11.11 1.73
N ASN A 4 22.02 10.49 2.91
CA ASN A 4 21.88 9.05 3.09
C ASN A 4 20.56 8.50 2.51
N ILE A 5 19.41 9.13 2.80
CA ILE A 5 18.09 8.68 2.32
C ILE A 5 17.99 8.75 0.80
N LYS A 6 18.56 9.80 0.18
CA LYS A 6 18.58 9.91 -1.28
C LYS A 6 19.29 8.72 -1.92
N ASN A 7 20.46 8.38 -1.41
CA ASN A 7 21.24 7.24 -1.90
C ASN A 7 20.48 5.92 -1.72
N GLN A 8 19.77 5.75 -0.61
CA GLN A 8 18.94 4.56 -0.38
C GLN A 8 17.76 4.45 -1.36
N ILE A 9 17.12 5.58 -1.71
CA ILE A 9 16.05 5.61 -2.72
C ILE A 9 16.63 5.32 -4.11
N ASP A 10 17.77 5.93 -4.45
CA ASP A 10 18.48 5.64 -5.70
C ASP A 10 18.91 4.16 -5.77
N GLU A 11 19.30 3.57 -4.65
CA GLU A 11 19.57 2.14 -4.54
C GLU A 11 18.31 1.31 -4.77
N LEU A 12 17.16 1.67 -4.18
CA LEU A 12 15.89 1.00 -4.46
C LEU A 12 15.49 1.11 -5.93
N ARG A 13 15.73 2.26 -6.55
CA ARG A 13 15.45 2.51 -7.98
C ARG A 13 16.31 1.60 -8.87
N THR A 14 17.58 1.47 -8.54
CA THR A 14 18.59 0.78 -9.39
C THR A 14 18.76 -0.70 -9.09
N ARG A 15 18.57 -1.14 -7.85
CA ARG A 15 18.66 -2.56 -7.48
C ARG A 15 17.38 -3.32 -7.83
N GLN A 16 17.56 -4.53 -8.38
CA GLN A 16 16.47 -5.45 -8.72
C GLN A 16 16.01 -6.35 -7.55
N LYS A 17 16.63 -6.28 -6.37
CA LYS A 17 16.33 -7.21 -5.26
C LYS A 17 14.86 -7.20 -4.82
N VAL A 18 14.18 -6.06 -4.95
CA VAL A 18 12.74 -5.93 -4.66
C VAL A 18 12.08 -5.21 -5.83
N ARG A 19 11.30 -5.95 -6.63
CA ARG A 19 10.65 -5.41 -7.84
C ARG A 19 9.37 -4.61 -7.57
N CYS A 20 8.84 -4.67 -6.35
CA CYS A 20 7.65 -3.94 -5.97
C CYS A 20 7.70 -3.59 -4.48
N THR A 21 7.42 -2.33 -4.14
CA THR A 21 7.47 -1.84 -2.75
C THR A 21 6.11 -1.81 -2.06
N LYS A 22 5.01 -2.02 -2.80
CA LYS A 22 3.64 -1.85 -2.29
C LYS A 22 3.35 -2.60 -0.99
N PRO A 23 3.77 -3.88 -0.81
CA PRO A 23 3.50 -4.59 0.44
C PRO A 23 4.23 -4.07 1.67
N TRP A 24 5.22 -3.20 1.48
CA TRP A 24 5.88 -2.47 2.56
C TRP A 24 5.25 -1.10 2.77
N THR A 25 4.84 -0.41 1.71
CA THR A 25 4.46 1.00 1.80
C THR A 25 2.98 1.23 2.08
N SER A 26 2.11 0.29 1.72
CA SER A 26 0.67 0.55 1.62
C SER A 26 -0.18 -0.44 2.40
N LEU A 27 -1.30 0.05 2.92
CA LEU A 27 -2.44 -0.72 3.41
C LEU A 27 -3.70 -0.03 2.90
N GLU A 28 -4.54 -0.76 2.17
CA GLU A 28 -5.71 -0.24 1.47
C GLU A 28 -6.92 -1.11 1.82
N GLU A 29 -7.83 -0.57 2.61
CA GLU A 29 -9.22 -1.04 2.62
C GLU A 29 -9.80 -0.92 1.21
N ARG A 30 -10.75 -1.78 0.84
CA ARG A 30 -11.35 -1.80 -0.51
C ARG A 30 -12.85 -1.59 -0.55
N SER A 31 -13.52 -1.76 0.58
CA SER A 31 -14.97 -1.65 0.72
C SER A 31 -15.33 -1.37 2.18
N VAL A 32 -16.56 -0.92 2.44
CA VAL A 32 -17.03 -0.69 3.82
C VAL A 32 -17.08 -1.96 4.65
N SER A 33 -17.16 -3.12 3.99
CA SER A 33 -17.09 -4.42 4.64
C SER A 33 -15.80 -4.60 5.42
N GLY A 34 -14.71 -3.90 5.09
CA GLY A 34 -13.43 -4.02 5.80
C GLY A 34 -12.42 -4.93 5.11
N ASP A 35 -12.72 -5.45 3.92
CA ASP A 35 -11.73 -6.20 3.14
C ASP A 35 -10.55 -5.30 2.77
N TYR A 36 -9.32 -5.79 3.00
CA TYR A 36 -8.12 -5.01 2.74
C TYR A 36 -7.11 -5.72 1.85
N LYS A 37 -6.30 -4.90 1.19
CA LYS A 37 -5.17 -5.27 0.33
C LYS A 37 -3.99 -4.38 0.70
N VAL A 38 -2.81 -4.72 0.19
CA VAL A 38 -1.63 -3.82 0.24
C VAL A 38 -1.33 -3.19 -1.12
N CYS A 39 -2.13 -3.52 -2.15
CA CYS A 39 -2.02 -2.99 -3.49
C CYS A 39 -3.34 -3.19 -4.24
N CYS A 40 -3.74 -2.18 -5.02
CA CYS A 40 -4.94 -2.22 -5.84
C CYS A 40 -4.94 -3.33 -6.91
N PHE A 41 -3.77 -3.78 -7.37
CA PHE A 41 -3.65 -4.82 -8.40
C PHE A 41 -3.67 -6.25 -7.86
N ILE A 42 -3.64 -6.48 -6.54
CA ILE A 42 -3.64 -7.85 -5.99
C ILE A 42 -4.97 -8.54 -6.31
N LYS A 43 -4.88 -9.81 -6.75
CA LYS A 43 -5.99 -10.61 -7.27
C LYS A 43 -7.15 -10.80 -6.28
N ARG A 44 -6.87 -10.78 -4.98
CA ARG A 44 -7.83 -11.05 -3.89
C ARG A 44 -7.59 -10.15 -2.68
N ALA A 45 -8.58 -10.06 -1.79
CA ALA A 45 -8.36 -9.50 -0.46
C ALA A 45 -7.30 -10.33 0.28
N ILE A 46 -6.49 -9.67 1.11
CA ILE A 46 -5.50 -10.32 1.97
C ILE A 46 -6.15 -10.76 3.28
N GLY A 47 -7.06 -9.94 3.79
CA GLY A 47 -7.83 -10.25 4.98
C GLY A 47 -8.92 -9.21 5.17
N HIS A 48 -9.42 -9.16 6.39
CA HIS A 48 -10.54 -8.32 6.80
C HIS A 48 -10.18 -7.49 8.03
N ILE A 49 -10.61 -6.23 8.04
CA ILE A 49 -10.46 -5.28 9.13
C ILE A 49 -11.81 -5.17 9.83
N ASP A 50 -11.89 -5.65 11.06
CA ASP A 50 -13.02 -5.34 11.92
C ASP A 50 -12.85 -3.91 12.47
N LYS A 51 -13.70 -2.99 11.99
CA LYS A 51 -13.66 -1.57 12.37
C LYS A 51 -14.04 -1.31 13.83
N LEU A 52 -14.68 -2.27 14.47
CA LEU A 52 -15.04 -2.20 15.89
C LEU A 52 -13.99 -2.86 16.78
N SER A 53 -12.98 -3.51 16.18
CA SER A 53 -11.90 -4.13 16.93
C SER A 53 -10.80 -3.12 17.29
N ASP A 54 -10.19 -3.32 18.45
CA ASP A 54 -8.99 -2.59 18.89
C ASP A 54 -7.70 -3.16 18.26
N ARG A 55 -7.81 -3.82 17.10
CA ARG A 55 -6.69 -4.51 16.47
C ARG A 55 -5.67 -3.51 15.96
N ASP A 56 -4.40 -3.70 16.33
CA ASP A 56 -3.32 -2.85 15.85
C ASP A 56 -3.11 -3.04 14.33
N ILE A 57 -3.00 -1.94 13.60
CA ILE A 57 -2.63 -1.93 12.18
C ILE A 57 -1.32 -2.68 11.90
N MET A 58 -0.43 -2.76 12.88
CA MET A 58 0.82 -3.52 12.77
C MET A 58 0.57 -5.03 12.69
N GLU A 59 -0.48 -5.55 13.34
CA GLU A 59 -0.85 -6.95 13.19
C GLU A 59 -1.35 -7.24 11.78
N LEU A 60 -2.17 -6.35 11.21
CA LEU A 60 -2.66 -6.47 9.84
C LEU A 60 -1.51 -6.46 8.82
N ARG A 61 -0.44 -5.73 9.11
CA ARG A 61 0.73 -5.63 8.23
C ARG A 61 1.65 -6.83 8.31
N ASN A 62 1.53 -7.63 9.36
CA ASN A 62 2.41 -8.77 9.62
C ASN A 62 1.65 -10.09 9.68
N THR A 63 0.46 -10.19 9.07
CA THR A 63 -0.19 -11.48 8.88
C THR A 63 0.66 -12.38 7.97
N THR A 64 0.47 -13.69 8.10
CA THR A 64 1.15 -14.70 7.28
C THR A 64 1.00 -14.41 5.78
N GLU A 65 -0.19 -13.96 5.34
CA GLU A 65 -0.47 -13.63 3.94
C GLU A 65 0.36 -12.44 3.43
N VAL A 66 0.50 -11.39 4.24
CA VAL A 66 1.31 -10.21 3.86
C VAL A 66 2.79 -10.57 3.86
N GLN A 67 3.24 -11.37 4.83
CA GLN A 67 4.60 -11.88 4.90
C GLN A 67 4.93 -12.77 3.70
N ASP A 68 4.03 -13.68 3.33
CA ASP A 68 4.13 -14.55 2.16
C ASP A 68 4.20 -13.74 0.88
N LEU A 69 3.41 -12.67 0.76
CA LEU A 69 3.49 -11.75 -0.38
C LEU A 69 4.85 -11.05 -0.48
N ARG A 70 5.40 -10.52 0.63
CA ARG A 70 6.74 -9.92 0.65
C ARG A 70 7.81 -10.94 0.27
N SER A 71 7.72 -12.15 0.81
CA SER A 71 8.59 -13.27 0.47
C SER A 71 8.48 -13.64 -1.01
N SER A 72 7.27 -13.69 -1.55
CA SER A 72 7.01 -13.94 -2.97
C SER A 72 7.68 -12.89 -3.86
N ILE A 73 7.57 -11.61 -3.52
CA ILE A 73 8.19 -10.52 -4.30
C ILE A 73 9.72 -10.60 -4.25
N LYS A 74 10.28 -10.86 -3.07
CA LYS A 74 11.74 -10.99 -2.87
C LYS A 74 12.34 -12.15 -3.69
N ASN A 75 11.55 -13.20 -3.90
CA ASN A 75 11.97 -14.43 -4.59
C ASN A 75 11.48 -14.50 -6.05
N ASP A 76 11.02 -13.39 -6.65
CA ASP A 76 10.47 -13.35 -8.01
C ASP A 76 9.29 -14.32 -8.28
N ARG A 77 8.54 -14.71 -7.23
CA ARG A 77 7.38 -15.63 -7.28
C ARG A 77 6.04 -14.89 -7.20
N PHE A 78 5.75 -14.08 -8.22
CA PHE A 78 4.61 -13.16 -8.22
C PHE A 78 3.24 -13.80 -8.49
N GLY A 79 3.20 -14.93 -9.21
CA GLY A 79 1.97 -15.45 -9.84
C GLY A 79 0.80 -15.70 -8.88
N ASN A 80 1.09 -16.00 -7.62
CA ASN A 80 0.08 -16.27 -6.59
C ASN A 80 -0.66 -15.01 -6.13
N TRP A 81 -0.03 -13.84 -6.24
CA TRP A 81 -0.55 -12.59 -5.67
C TRP A 81 -0.86 -11.56 -6.74
N CYS A 82 0.03 -11.41 -7.71
CA CYS A 82 -0.01 -10.36 -8.71
C CYS A 82 -0.57 -10.89 -10.04
N PRO A 83 -1.39 -10.11 -10.76
CA PRO A 83 -1.80 -10.43 -12.12
C PRO A 83 -0.61 -10.38 -13.06
N PHE A 84 -0.68 -11.17 -14.14
CA PHE A 84 0.39 -11.23 -15.14
C PHE A 84 0.68 -9.86 -15.76
N GLY A 85 -0.32 -8.98 -15.91
CA GLY A 85 -0.15 -7.63 -16.47
C GLY A 85 0.11 -6.51 -15.45
N CYS A 86 0.60 -6.81 -14.24
CA CYS A 86 0.79 -5.79 -13.21
C CYS A 86 1.76 -4.68 -13.67
N PRO A 87 1.30 -3.42 -13.84
CA PRO A 87 2.15 -2.35 -14.38
C PRO A 87 3.28 -1.99 -13.43
N ILE A 88 3.09 -2.16 -12.11
CA ILE A 88 4.15 -1.92 -11.12
C ILE A 88 5.33 -2.88 -11.33
N LEU A 89 5.06 -4.14 -11.65
CA LEU A 89 6.12 -5.14 -11.87
C LEU A 89 6.79 -4.98 -13.24
N HIS A 90 6.04 -4.63 -14.28
CA HIS A 90 6.52 -4.62 -15.67
C HIS A 90 7.02 -3.26 -16.15
N LEU A 91 6.45 -2.17 -15.64
CA LEU A 91 6.79 -0.80 -16.01
C LEU A 91 7.48 -0.07 -14.84
N ARG A 92 8.09 -0.83 -13.93
CA ARG A 92 8.71 -0.30 -12.71
C ARG A 92 9.61 0.90 -12.98
N ASN A 93 10.50 0.80 -13.96
CA ASN A 93 11.44 1.88 -14.30
C ASN A 93 10.74 3.17 -14.74
N GLN A 94 9.51 3.10 -15.25
CA GLN A 94 8.71 4.25 -15.68
C GLN A 94 7.78 4.75 -14.55
N LEU A 95 7.39 3.88 -13.62
CA LEU A 95 6.38 4.15 -12.61
C LEU A 95 6.95 4.27 -11.18
N PHE A 96 8.25 4.08 -10.98
CA PHE A 96 8.86 4.05 -9.65
C PHE A 96 8.57 5.33 -8.84
N GLU A 97 8.80 6.50 -9.46
CA GLU A 97 8.65 7.80 -8.80
C GLU A 97 7.18 8.22 -8.60
N SER A 98 6.29 7.76 -9.47
CA SER A 98 4.88 8.18 -9.45
C SER A 98 3.96 7.21 -8.73
N GLN A 99 4.37 5.94 -8.57
CA GLN A 99 3.50 4.88 -8.08
C GLN A 99 4.11 4.03 -6.98
N GLU A 100 5.43 3.84 -6.90
CA GLU A 100 6.04 2.98 -5.87
C GLU A 100 6.46 3.75 -4.64
N PHE A 101 7.15 4.86 -4.86
CA PHE A 101 7.72 5.69 -3.82
C PHE A 101 7.23 7.11 -4.04
N TRP A 102 6.43 7.64 -3.12
CA TRP A 102 6.12 9.07 -3.07
C TRP A 102 7.44 9.78 -2.71
N ASP A 103 8.21 10.13 -3.73
CA ASP A 103 9.44 10.88 -3.61
C ASP A 103 9.07 12.36 -3.52
N TYR A 104 8.69 12.76 -2.31
CA TYR A 104 8.33 14.14 -2.01
C TYR A 104 9.47 15.09 -2.38
N ASP A 105 9.11 16.25 -2.92
CA ASP A 105 10.07 17.33 -3.09
C ASP A 105 10.78 17.62 -1.75
N PRO A 106 12.09 17.93 -1.73
CA PRO A 106 12.81 18.16 -0.48
C PRO A 106 12.19 19.24 0.42
N GLU A 107 11.58 20.29 -0.13
CA GLU A 107 10.91 21.33 0.65
C GLU A 107 9.61 20.81 1.25
N GLU A 108 8.81 20.05 0.50
CA GLU A 108 7.61 19.37 1.01
C GLU A 108 7.98 18.36 2.10
N TYR A 109 9.02 17.56 1.86
CA TYR A 109 9.47 16.53 2.79
C TYR A 109 9.88 17.09 4.16
N ASN A 110 10.50 18.28 4.16
CA ASN A 110 10.91 18.94 5.39
C ASN A 110 9.72 19.47 6.22
N LYS A 111 8.51 19.58 5.63
CA LYS A 111 7.29 20.01 6.34
C LYS A 111 6.62 18.89 7.13
N PHE A 112 6.95 17.61 6.86
CA PHE A 112 6.39 16.50 7.64
C PHE A 112 6.91 16.48 9.09
N SER A 113 6.30 15.65 9.94
CA SER A 113 6.78 15.44 11.31
C SER A 113 8.06 14.58 11.33
N ASP A 114 8.83 14.67 12.41
CA ASP A 114 9.99 13.78 12.64
C ASP A 114 9.56 12.31 12.65
N ALA A 115 8.46 11.99 13.34
CA ALA A 115 7.91 10.64 13.40
C ALA A 115 7.63 10.05 12.00
N PHE A 116 7.07 10.85 11.08
CA PHE A 116 6.85 10.41 9.71
C PHE A 116 8.17 10.17 8.98
N ARG A 117 9.12 11.11 9.07
CA ARG A 117 10.43 11.00 8.42
C ARG A 117 11.22 9.79 8.91
N GLU A 118 11.20 9.54 10.22
CA GLU A 118 11.84 8.38 10.84
C GLU A 118 11.18 7.06 10.40
N ASN A 119 9.85 6.99 10.41
CA ASN A 119 9.13 5.80 9.93
C ASN A 119 9.46 5.50 8.46
N ARG A 120 9.47 6.53 7.61
CA ARG A 120 9.82 6.38 6.19
C ARG A 120 11.26 5.91 6.01
N ALA A 121 12.21 6.48 6.75
CA ALA A 121 13.61 6.08 6.69
C ALA A 121 13.81 4.61 7.10
N ARG A 122 13.18 4.19 8.20
CA ARG A 122 13.21 2.78 8.63
C ARG A 122 12.58 1.85 7.59
N MET A 123 11.44 2.24 7.02
CA MET A 123 10.75 1.45 6.01
C MET A 123 11.61 1.28 4.74
N ILE A 124 12.33 2.32 4.31
CA ILE A 124 13.31 2.22 3.21
C ILE A 124 14.37 1.16 3.51
N SER A 125 14.93 1.18 4.73
CA SER A 125 15.90 0.18 5.18
C SER A 125 15.31 -1.23 5.16
N ASP A 126 14.09 -1.39 5.68
CA ASP A 126 13.39 -2.68 5.71
C ASP A 126 13.19 -3.25 4.30
N ILE A 127 12.86 -2.40 3.31
CA ILE A 127 12.72 -2.81 1.90
C ILE A 127 14.07 -3.22 1.31
N LEU A 128 15.12 -2.43 1.52
CA LEU A 128 16.46 -2.71 1.02
C LEU A 128 17.04 -4.01 1.58
N GLU A 129 16.78 -4.29 2.85
CA GLU A 129 17.15 -5.52 3.54
C GLU A 129 16.23 -6.69 3.16
N GLY A 130 15.09 -6.41 2.50
CA GLY A 130 14.10 -7.40 2.12
C GLY A 130 13.49 -8.09 3.34
N LYS A 131 13.18 -7.32 4.40
CA LYS A 131 12.49 -7.81 5.58
C LYS A 131 11.06 -8.20 5.23
N ILE A 132 10.63 -9.29 5.85
CA ILE A 132 9.30 -9.87 5.66
C ILE A 132 8.37 -9.42 6.79
N GLU A 133 8.89 -9.33 8.01
CA GLU A 133 8.21 -8.75 9.17
C GLU A 133 8.66 -7.30 9.38
N LEU A 134 7.71 -6.40 9.63
CA LEU A 134 7.96 -4.97 9.72
C LEU A 134 7.63 -4.41 11.10
N ASN A 135 8.47 -3.49 11.57
CA ASN A 135 8.17 -2.63 12.72
C ASN A 135 7.93 -1.17 12.28
N THR A 136 7.40 -1.02 11.06
CA THR A 136 7.14 0.27 10.41
C THR A 136 5.69 0.39 9.95
N TYR A 137 5.10 1.54 10.24
CA TYR A 137 3.73 1.88 9.84
C TYR A 137 3.64 2.10 8.32
N PRO A 138 2.46 1.87 7.70
CA PRO A 138 2.30 2.20 6.30
C PRO A 138 2.49 3.69 6.10
N VAL A 139 3.24 4.08 5.07
CA VAL A 139 3.27 5.49 4.64
C VAL A 139 2.01 5.85 3.86
N ARG A 140 1.29 4.86 3.34
CA ARG A 140 0.00 5.02 2.69
C ARG A 140 -1.05 4.16 3.38
N LEU A 141 -2.00 4.80 4.01
CA LEU A 141 -3.23 4.19 4.48
C LEU A 141 -4.38 4.69 3.62
N LYS A 142 -5.13 3.77 3.02
CA LYS A 142 -6.37 4.09 2.31
C LYS A 142 -7.54 3.44 3.03
N LEU A 143 -8.49 4.26 3.45
CA LEU A 143 -9.73 3.84 4.10
C LEU A 143 -10.92 4.15 3.19
N TYR A 144 -11.94 3.33 3.28
CA TYR A 144 -13.20 3.45 2.56
C TYR A 144 -14.32 3.70 3.58
N PRO A 145 -14.67 4.98 3.82
CA PRO A 145 -15.70 5.32 4.80
C PRO A 145 -17.10 4.95 4.31
N SER A 146 -17.30 4.87 2.99
CA SER A 146 -18.56 4.45 2.37
C SER A 146 -18.32 3.70 1.06
N ASP A 147 -19.25 2.82 0.69
CA ASP A 147 -19.34 2.24 -0.66
C ASP A 147 -20.26 3.09 -1.56
N PHE A 148 -20.88 4.12 -0.99
CA PHE A 148 -21.66 5.10 -1.73
C PHE A 148 -20.75 5.96 -2.61
N CYS A 149 -21.09 6.02 -3.90
CA CYS A 149 -20.44 6.90 -4.87
C CYS A 149 -21.53 7.51 -5.77
N ASN A 150 -21.57 8.83 -5.87
CA ASN A 150 -22.51 9.55 -6.74
C ASN A 150 -22.04 9.62 -8.20
N ILE A 151 -20.93 8.97 -8.54
CA ILE A 151 -20.38 8.93 -9.91
C ILE A 151 -20.72 7.60 -10.55
N ASP A 152 -21.49 7.65 -11.64
CA ASP A 152 -21.78 6.49 -12.49
C ASP A 152 -20.62 6.23 -13.47
N CYS A 153 -19.50 5.74 -12.93
CA CYS A 153 -18.33 5.41 -13.76
C CYS A 153 -18.53 4.06 -14.47
N ARG A 154 -18.35 4.04 -15.79
CA ARG A 154 -18.41 2.82 -16.62
C ARG A 154 -17.44 1.70 -16.21
N MET A 155 -16.42 2.03 -15.42
CA MET A 155 -15.41 1.09 -14.91
C MET A 155 -15.59 0.78 -13.42
N CYS A 156 -16.66 1.27 -12.78
CA CYS A 156 -16.91 1.04 -11.37
C CYS A 156 -17.43 -0.38 -11.13
N ASP A 157 -16.79 -1.09 -10.20
CA ASP A 157 -17.20 -2.40 -9.69
C ASP A 157 -17.85 -2.32 -8.30
N LEU A 158 -18.02 -1.11 -7.73
CA LEU A 158 -18.74 -0.91 -6.48
C LEU A 158 -20.24 -1.18 -6.67
N GLU A 159 -20.83 -1.89 -5.71
CA GLU A 159 -22.24 -2.23 -5.70
C GLU A 159 -23.09 -0.98 -5.43
N LYS A 160 -23.78 -0.49 -6.47
CA LYS A 160 -24.54 0.78 -6.43
C LYS A 160 -25.84 0.70 -5.62
N THR A 161 -26.19 -0.48 -5.10
CA THR A 161 -27.52 -0.78 -4.56
C THR A 161 -27.62 -0.80 -3.04
N ASN A 162 -26.56 -0.46 -2.30
CA ASN A 162 -26.65 -0.29 -0.84
C ASN A 162 -27.24 1.08 -0.47
N VAL A 163 -28.54 1.25 -0.74
CA VAL A 163 -29.34 2.44 -0.40
C VAL A 163 -29.71 2.49 1.10
N VAL A 164 -29.24 1.52 1.91
CA VAL A 164 -29.69 1.37 3.30
C VAL A 164 -28.89 2.24 4.30
N GLU A 165 -27.71 2.76 3.92
CA GLU A 165 -26.82 3.43 4.88
C GLU A 165 -26.96 4.96 4.97
N VAL A 166 -27.70 5.61 4.07
CA VAL A 166 -27.91 7.06 4.15
C VAL A 166 -29.37 7.27 4.52
N GLY A 167 -29.63 7.50 5.82
CA GLY A 167 -30.98 7.83 6.28
C GLY A 167 -31.61 8.96 5.46
N ASP A 168 -32.95 8.97 5.38
CA ASP A 168 -33.84 9.74 4.48
C ASP A 168 -33.69 11.30 4.47
N THR A 169 -32.52 11.86 4.77
CA THR A 169 -32.33 13.28 5.09
C THR A 169 -31.50 14.05 4.06
N TYR A 170 -31.19 13.47 2.90
CA TYR A 170 -30.47 14.18 1.85
C TYR A 170 -31.06 13.98 0.46
N PHE A 171 -32.30 14.45 0.23
CA PHE A 171 -32.77 15.01 -1.05
C PHE A 171 -33.88 16.03 -0.80
#